data_AF-A0A6P5RHV2-F1
#
_entry.id   AF-A0A6P5RHV2-F1
#
_cell.length_a   1.000
_cell.length_b   1.000
_cell.length_c   1.000
_cell.angle_alpha   90.00
_cell.angle_beta   90.00
_cell.angle_gamma   90.00
#
_symmetry.space_group_name_H-M   'P 1'
#
loop_
_entity.id
_entity.type
_entity.pdbx_description
1 polymer ?
#
loop_
_entity_poly.entity_id
_entity_poly.type
_entity_poly.pdbx_seq_one_letter_code
_entity_poly.pdbx_strand_id
1 'polypeptide(L)'
;MADGTVIKAKVLIGCDGMHSVVARWLGLAEPVYSGRSAVRGLAVFPHGHGLDSNAQSYIGQGRRAGFVPLTDKEIYWFFTCTSPAKGADMADEPEVIKREVIENYAKDLPHTLQEKHPLLTAKKRHDSHKLTA
;
A
#
# COMPACT_ATOMS: atom_id res chain seq x y z
N MET A 1 -1.92 -12.04 -24.45
CA MET A 1 -2.50 -13.40 -24.34
C MET A 1 -1.40 -14.40 -24.65
N ALA A 2 -1.18 -15.38 -23.80
CA ALA A 2 0.01 -16.24 -23.86
C ALA A 2 -0.22 -17.57 -24.62
N ASP A 3 -1.46 -17.93 -24.93
CA ASP A 3 -1.85 -19.22 -25.49
C ASP A 3 -2.20 -19.18 -26.99
N GLY A 4 -2.21 -17.99 -27.60
CA GLY A 4 -2.50 -17.79 -29.03
C GLY A 4 -3.97 -17.93 -29.44
N THR A 5 -4.88 -18.16 -28.48
CA THR A 5 -6.32 -18.25 -28.73
C THR A 5 -6.86 -16.92 -29.26
N VAL A 6 -7.72 -16.95 -30.29
CA VAL A 6 -8.38 -15.75 -30.84
C VAL A 6 -9.89 -15.82 -30.60
N ILE A 7 -10.43 -14.82 -29.91
CA ILE A 7 -11.87 -14.68 -29.65
C ILE A 7 -12.42 -13.53 -30.51
N LYS A 8 -13.49 -13.79 -31.27
CA LYS A 8 -14.24 -12.75 -32.00
C LYS A 8 -15.41 -12.29 -31.15
N ALA A 9 -15.54 -10.97 -30.95
CA ALA A 9 -16.61 -10.38 -30.15
C ALA A 9 -17.11 -9.07 -30.79
N LYS A 10 -18.33 -8.65 -30.42
CA LYS A 10 -18.88 -7.34 -30.82
C LYS A 10 -18.33 -6.18 -30.00
N VAL A 11 -17.98 -6.46 -28.74
CA VAL A 11 -17.53 -5.47 -27.75
C VAL A 11 -16.38 -6.07 -26.96
N LEU A 12 -15.38 -5.23 -26.67
CA LEU A 12 -14.26 -5.52 -25.78
C LEU A 12 -14.27 -4.53 -24.61
N ILE A 13 -14.13 -5.03 -23.37
CA ILE A 13 -13.99 -4.21 -22.17
C ILE A 13 -12.61 -4.49 -21.57
N GLY A 14 -11.74 -3.49 -21.54
CA GLY A 14 -10.39 -3.59 -20.96
C GLY A 14 -10.41 -3.40 -19.44
N CYS A 15 -10.33 -4.51 -18.69
CA CYS A 15 -10.23 -4.52 -17.22
C CYS A 15 -8.87 -5.06 -16.74
N ASP A 16 -7.81 -4.79 -17.50
CA ASP A 16 -6.46 -5.35 -17.34
C ASP A 16 -5.47 -4.47 -16.56
N GLY A 17 -5.98 -3.48 -15.82
CA GLY A 17 -5.25 -2.74 -14.79
C GLY A 17 -4.32 -1.63 -15.30
N MET A 18 -3.38 -1.20 -14.46
CA MET A 18 -2.50 -0.04 -14.70
C MET A 18 -1.65 -0.17 -15.98
N HIS A 19 -1.23 -1.38 -16.33
CA HIS A 19 -0.41 -1.66 -17.51
C HIS A 19 -1.25 -2.18 -18.69
N SER A 20 -2.49 -1.68 -18.81
CA SER A 20 -3.48 -2.17 -19.76
C SER A 20 -2.99 -2.11 -21.20
N VAL A 21 -3.07 -3.25 -21.88
CA VAL A 21 -2.80 -3.39 -23.31
C VAL A 21 -3.94 -2.75 -24.11
N VAL A 22 -5.17 -2.86 -23.61
CA VAL A 22 -6.35 -2.24 -24.25
C VAL A 22 -6.23 -0.72 -24.22
N ALA A 23 -5.85 -0.13 -23.08
CA ALA A 23 -5.66 1.32 -22.94
C ALA A 23 -4.59 1.84 -23.91
N ARG A 24 -3.44 1.13 -24.01
CA ARG A 24 -2.37 1.49 -24.94
C ARG A 24 -2.81 1.40 -26.40
N TRP A 25 -3.60 0.37 -26.75
CA TRP A 25 -4.15 0.22 -28.11
C TRP A 25 -5.11 1.36 -28.48
N LEU A 26 -5.85 1.89 -27.50
CA LEU A 26 -6.72 3.06 -27.67
C LEU A 26 -5.99 4.41 -27.65
N GLY A 27 -4.66 4.41 -27.45
CA GLY A 27 -3.87 5.64 -27.39
C GLY A 27 -4.07 6.46 -26.11
N LEU A 28 -4.51 5.84 -25.01
CA LEU A 28 -4.56 6.51 -23.71
C LEU A 28 -3.14 6.77 -23.18
N ALA A 29 -3.01 7.80 -22.33
CA ALA A 29 -1.72 8.18 -21.75
C ALA A 29 -1.15 7.08 -20.85
N GLU A 30 0.18 6.95 -20.85
CA GLU A 30 0.90 6.07 -19.94
C GLU A 30 0.81 6.57 -18.47
N PRO A 31 0.95 5.67 -17.48
CA PRO A 31 0.97 6.05 -16.07
C PRO A 31 2.06 7.10 -15.76
N VAL A 32 1.72 8.05 -14.88
CA VAL A 32 2.60 9.16 -14.50
C VAL A 32 2.95 9.06 -13.03
N TYR A 33 4.25 8.99 -12.75
CA TYR A 33 4.78 8.90 -11.39
C TYR A 33 4.32 10.05 -10.50
N SER A 34 3.67 9.70 -9.40
CA SER A 34 3.04 10.60 -8.44
C SER A 34 4.00 11.27 -7.45
N GLY A 35 5.29 10.90 -7.46
CA GLY A 35 6.29 11.42 -6.50
C GLY A 35 6.18 10.82 -5.10
N ARG A 36 5.45 9.70 -4.95
CA ARG A 36 5.18 9.08 -3.65
C ARG A 36 5.37 7.57 -3.71
N SER A 37 5.78 7.02 -2.57
CA SER A 37 5.80 5.59 -2.32
C SER A 37 4.86 5.24 -1.18
N ALA A 38 4.30 4.04 -1.24
CA ALA A 38 3.37 3.53 -0.24
C ALA A 38 3.80 2.13 0.22
N VAL A 39 3.66 1.91 1.52
CA VAL A 39 3.74 0.61 2.18
C VAL A 39 2.41 0.40 2.88
N ARG A 40 1.88 -0.81 2.83
CA ARG A 40 0.63 -1.16 3.47
C ARG A 40 0.64 -2.61 3.87
N GLY A 41 -0.25 -2.97 4.79
CA GLY A 41 -0.41 -4.34 5.20
C GLY A 41 -1.68 -4.57 5.99
N LEU A 42 -1.86 -5.84 6.36
CA LEU A 42 -2.91 -6.30 7.26
C LEU A 42 -2.26 -6.73 8.56
N ALA A 43 -2.78 -6.24 9.67
CA ALA A 43 -2.40 -6.71 10.98
C ALA A 43 -3.56 -7.45 11.64
N VAL A 44 -3.24 -8.58 12.28
CA VAL A 44 -4.22 -9.48 12.87
C VAL A 44 -3.98 -9.57 14.38
N PHE A 45 -5.04 -9.34 15.14
CA PHE A 45 -5.09 -9.34 16.60
C PHE A 45 -6.05 -10.45 17.05
N PRO A 46 -5.57 -11.67 17.33
CA PRO A 46 -6.43 -12.83 17.61
C PRO A 46 -7.44 -12.63 18.76
N HIS A 47 -7.07 -11.77 19.72
CA HIS A 47 -7.86 -11.43 20.91
C HIS A 47 -8.60 -10.08 20.77
N GLY A 48 -8.61 -9.51 19.57
CA GLY A 48 -9.19 -8.20 19.29
C GLY A 48 -8.18 -7.07 19.45
N HIS A 49 -8.36 -5.99 18.67
CA HIS A 49 -7.44 -4.85 18.67
C HIS A 49 -7.85 -3.71 19.62
N GLY A 50 -9.10 -3.70 20.12
CA GLY A 50 -9.57 -2.72 21.11
C GLY A 50 -9.43 -1.26 20.65
N LEU A 51 -9.61 -1.00 19.36
CA LEU A 51 -9.75 0.35 18.79
C LEU A 51 -11.23 0.62 18.55
N ASP A 52 -11.59 1.90 18.44
CA ASP A 52 -12.86 2.30 17.88
C ASP A 52 -12.96 1.90 16.39
N SER A 53 -14.17 1.89 15.83
CA SER A 53 -14.38 1.55 14.41
C SER A 53 -13.97 2.67 13.44
N ASN A 54 -13.34 3.74 13.93
CA ASN A 54 -13.00 4.90 13.14
C ASN A 54 -11.66 4.69 12.41
N ALA A 55 -11.63 5.10 11.14
CA ALA A 55 -10.37 5.23 10.43
C ALA A 55 -9.57 6.40 11.01
N GLN A 56 -8.29 6.18 11.29
CA GLN A 56 -7.39 7.21 11.79
C GLN A 56 -6.30 7.45 10.75
N SER A 57 -6.05 8.73 10.45
CA SER A 57 -4.99 9.12 9.53
C SER A 57 -4.20 10.30 10.09
N TYR A 58 -2.90 10.23 9.90
CA TYR A 58 -1.94 11.28 10.19
C TYR A 58 -1.37 11.81 8.88
N ILE A 59 -1.28 13.13 8.75
CA ILE A 59 -0.73 13.81 7.59
C ILE A 59 0.21 14.89 8.12
N GLY A 60 1.48 14.84 7.71
CA GLY A 60 2.47 15.82 8.14
C GLY A 60 3.84 15.55 7.51
N GLN A 61 4.64 16.61 7.32
CA GLN A 61 6.04 16.52 6.88
C GLN A 61 6.26 15.68 5.59
N GLY A 62 5.35 15.78 4.61
CA GLY A 62 5.44 15.00 3.36
C GLY A 62 5.14 13.51 3.52
N ARG A 63 4.54 13.11 4.64
CA ARG A 63 4.21 11.72 4.99
C ARG A 63 2.72 11.61 5.33
N ARG A 64 2.19 10.40 5.13
CA ARG A 64 0.88 10.02 5.66
C ARG A 64 0.97 8.63 6.25
N ALA A 65 0.29 8.41 7.35
CA ALA A 65 0.16 7.09 7.95
C ALA A 65 -1.26 6.92 8.46
N GLY A 66 -1.71 5.69 8.59
CA GLY A 66 -3.02 5.46 9.17
C GLY A 66 -3.36 4.00 9.33
N PHE A 67 -4.46 3.79 10.03
CA PHE A 67 -5.08 2.50 10.17
C PHE A 67 -6.58 2.59 10.02
N VAL A 68 -7.14 1.52 9.46
CA VAL A 68 -8.56 1.32 9.23
C VAL A 68 -8.92 -0.03 9.85
N PRO A 69 -9.64 -0.03 10.98
CA PRO A 69 -10.25 -1.25 11.51
C PRO A 69 -11.15 -1.88 10.44
N LEU A 70 -10.86 -3.13 10.07
CA LEU A 70 -11.67 -3.89 9.11
C LEU A 70 -12.66 -4.81 9.84
N THR A 71 -12.21 -5.41 10.94
CA THR A 71 -12.99 -6.25 11.86
C THR A 71 -12.51 -6.00 13.28
N ASP A 72 -13.12 -6.62 14.29
CA ASP A 72 -12.65 -6.56 15.69
C ASP A 72 -11.20 -7.08 15.86
N LYS A 73 -10.68 -7.83 14.88
CA LYS A 73 -9.37 -8.49 14.91
C LYS A 73 -8.43 -8.04 13.81
N GLU A 74 -8.89 -7.29 12.82
CA GLU A 74 -8.10 -6.98 11.62
C GLU A 74 -8.01 -5.49 11.40
N ILE A 75 -6.79 -5.03 11.15
CA ILE A 75 -6.49 -3.63 10.85
C ILE A 75 -5.75 -3.56 9.52
N TYR A 76 -6.32 -2.84 8.55
CA TYR A 76 -5.56 -2.35 7.41
C TYR A 76 -4.72 -1.17 7.85
N TRP A 77 -3.43 -1.17 7.54
CA TRP A 77 -2.55 -0.04 7.83
C TRP A 77 -1.83 0.40 6.57
N PHE A 78 -1.46 1.67 6.53
CA PHE A 78 -0.68 2.22 5.43
C PHE A 78 0.30 3.29 5.92
N PHE A 79 1.36 3.45 5.15
CA PHE A 79 2.33 4.50 5.25
C PHE A 79 2.65 5.00 3.84
N THR A 80 2.72 6.31 3.65
CA THR A 80 3.13 6.94 2.39
C THR A 80 4.13 8.05 2.68
N CYS A 81 5.15 8.18 1.84
CA CYS A 81 6.11 9.28 1.90
C CYS A 81 6.38 9.81 0.50
N THR A 82 6.82 11.08 0.43
CA THR A 82 7.47 11.61 -0.78
C THR A 82 8.73 10.81 -1.06
N SER A 83 8.90 10.40 -2.30
CA SER A 83 10.09 9.67 -2.75
C SER A 83 10.63 10.29 -4.04
N PRO A 84 11.95 10.51 -4.16
CA PRO A 84 12.54 11.10 -5.35
C PRO A 84 12.26 10.24 -6.58
N ALA A 85 12.09 10.89 -7.73
CA ALA A 85 11.86 10.20 -8.99
C ALA A 85 13.12 9.42 -9.39
N LYS A 86 13.08 8.10 -9.21
CA LYS A 86 14.16 7.12 -9.43
C LYS A 86 15.37 7.30 -8.48
N GLY A 87 15.70 6.26 -7.72
CA GLY A 87 17.01 6.15 -7.03
C GLY A 87 17.00 6.18 -5.50
N ALA A 88 15.85 6.38 -4.85
CA ALA A 88 15.66 6.04 -3.44
C ALA A 88 14.44 5.12 -3.33
N ASP A 89 14.54 3.96 -3.99
CA ASP A 89 13.56 2.91 -3.80
C ASP A 89 13.65 2.45 -2.35
N MET A 90 12.53 2.49 -1.62
CA MET A 90 12.40 1.59 -0.47
C MET A 90 12.70 0.18 -1.00
N ALA A 91 13.68 -0.48 -0.39
CA ALA A 91 14.15 -1.78 -0.84
C ALA A 91 12.95 -2.72 -1.07
N ASP A 92 13.02 -3.58 -2.08
CA ASP A 92 11.93 -4.53 -2.34
C ASP A 92 11.83 -5.64 -1.26
N GLU A 93 12.80 -5.70 -0.35
CA GLU A 93 12.85 -6.65 0.76
C GLU A 93 11.93 -6.21 1.92
N PRO A 94 10.90 -7.01 2.28
CA PRO A 94 9.94 -6.65 3.31
C PRO A 94 10.55 -6.29 4.67
N GLU A 95 11.62 -6.97 5.08
CA GLU A 95 12.29 -6.70 6.36
C GLU A 95 13.02 -5.36 6.35
N VAL A 96 13.57 -4.94 5.20
CA VAL A 96 14.22 -3.64 5.05
C VAL A 96 13.17 -2.53 5.07
N ILE A 97 12.05 -2.70 4.36
CA ILE A 97 10.92 -1.77 4.39
C ILE A 97 10.40 -1.62 5.82
N LYS A 98 10.19 -2.75 6.51
CA LYS A 98 9.68 -2.76 7.88
C LYS A 98 10.62 -2.01 8.83
N ARG A 99 11.92 -2.31 8.76
CA ARG A 99 12.94 -1.62 9.57
C ARG A 99 12.94 -0.12 9.29
N GLU A 100 12.95 0.26 8.02
CA GLU A 100 12.92 1.65 7.58
C GLU A 100 11.69 2.40 8.13
N VAL A 101 10.49 1.81 7.99
CA VAL A 101 9.23 2.40 8.52
C VAL A 101 9.27 2.53 10.05
N ILE A 102 9.71 1.50 10.77
CA ILE A 102 9.74 1.51 12.24
C ILE A 102 10.79 2.50 12.76
N GLU A 103 12.01 2.46 12.22
CA GLU A 103 13.14 3.21 12.74
C GLU A 103 13.13 4.68 12.33
N ASN A 104 12.62 5.03 11.14
CA ASN A 104 12.72 6.39 10.62
C ASN A 104 11.38 7.13 10.54
N TYR A 105 10.26 6.41 10.54
CA TYR A 105 8.95 7.03 10.29
C TYR A 105 7.96 6.88 11.44
N ALA A 106 8.04 5.81 12.24
CA ALA A 106 7.14 5.59 13.38
C ALA A 106 7.44 6.51 14.58
N LYS A 107 8.66 7.07 14.65
CA LYS A 107 9.11 7.97 15.75
C LYS A 107 8.29 9.27 15.85
N ASP A 108 7.82 9.77 14.71
CA ASP A 108 7.09 11.05 14.61
C ASP A 108 5.56 10.86 14.61
N LEU A 109 5.08 9.61 14.73
CA LEU A 109 3.64 9.34 14.81
C LEU A 109 3.13 9.73 16.20
N PRO A 110 1.87 10.19 16.33
CA PRO A 110 1.25 10.41 17.63
C PRO A 110 1.40 9.17 18.53
N HIS A 111 1.61 9.38 19.84
CA HIS A 111 1.83 8.30 20.82
C HIS A 111 0.75 7.20 20.77
N THR A 112 -0.49 7.59 20.45
CA THR A 112 -1.63 6.69 20.24
C THR A 112 -1.44 5.68 19.10
N LEU A 113 -0.63 6.01 18.08
CA LEU A 113 -0.29 5.12 16.97
C LEU A 113 0.98 4.30 17.26
N GLN A 114 1.82 4.73 18.22
CA GLN A 114 3.05 4.04 18.60
C GLN A 114 2.79 2.83 19.53
N GLU A 115 1.87 2.95 20.50
CA GLU A 115 1.58 1.88 21.48
C GLU A 115 0.74 0.72 20.92
N LYS A 116 -0.13 1.01 19.94
CA LYS A 116 -1.00 0.01 19.28
C LYS A 116 -0.49 -0.33 17.88
N HIS A 117 0.79 -0.09 17.64
CA HIS A 117 1.39 -0.13 16.32
C HIS A 117 1.31 -1.53 15.70
N PRO A 118 0.50 -1.72 14.66
CA PRO A 118 0.35 -3.02 14.03
C PRO A 118 1.64 -3.49 13.33
N LEU A 119 2.61 -2.59 13.08
CA LEU A 119 3.91 -2.96 12.50
C LEU A 119 4.83 -3.68 13.50
N LEU A 120 4.57 -3.56 14.80
CA LEU A 120 5.32 -4.28 15.84
C LEU A 120 4.72 -5.66 16.14
N THR A 121 3.42 -5.87 15.90
CA THR A 121 2.67 -7.06 16.35
C THR A 121 2.18 -7.98 15.23
N ALA A 122 2.21 -7.58 13.95
CA ALA A 122 1.70 -8.40 12.86
C ALA A 122 2.54 -9.69 12.63
N LYS A 123 1.99 -10.83 13.03
CA LYS A 123 2.40 -12.15 12.52
C LYS A 123 1.87 -12.34 11.10
N LYS A 124 2.80 -12.42 10.14
CA LYS A 124 2.72 -13.11 8.83
C LYS A 124 1.41 -12.94 8.03
N ARG A 125 1.28 -11.81 7.35
CA ARG A 125 0.95 -11.73 5.90
C ARG A 125 1.27 -10.31 5.44
N HIS A 126 2.54 -10.08 5.11
CA HIS A 126 2.99 -8.86 4.46
C HIS A 126 2.78 -9.02 2.95
N ASP A 127 1.58 -8.69 2.48
CA ASP A 127 1.36 -8.39 1.07
C ASP A 127 1.64 -6.90 0.84
N SER A 128 2.87 -6.48 1.17
CA SER A 128 3.36 -5.14 0.87
C SER A 128 3.59 -5.03 -0.63
N HIS A 129 2.59 -4.53 -1.33
CA HIS A 129 2.67 -4.23 -2.76
C HIS A 129 3.05 -2.76 -2.94
N LYS A 130 4.17 -2.52 -3.64
CA LYS A 130 4.53 -1.20 -4.15
C LYS A 130 3.50 -0.78 -5.19
N LEU A 131 2.73 0.26 -4.90
CA LEU A 131 1.95 0.97 -5.89
C LEU A 131 2.71 2.24 -6.23
N THR A 132 3.55 2.16 -7.26
CA THR A 132 3.99 3.35 -7.99
C THR A 132 2.89 3.68 -8.98
N ALA A 133 2.00 4.60 -8.61
CA ALA A 133 1.28 5.39 -9.60
C ALA A 133 2.28 6.42 -10.12
#